data_AF-A0A1G0D6Y6-F1
#
_entry.id   AF-A0A1G0D6Y6-F1
#
_cell.length_a   1.000
_cell.length_b   1.000
_cell.length_c   1.000
_cell.angle_alpha   90.00
_cell.angle_beta   90.00
_cell.angle_gamma   90.00
#
_symmetry.space_group_name_H-M   'P 1'
#
loop_
_entity.id
_entity.type
_entity.pdbx_description
1 polymer ?
#
loop_
_entity_poly.entity_id
_entity_poly.type
_entity_poly.pdbx_seq_one_letter_code
_entity_poly.pdbx_strand_id
1 'polypeptide(L)'
;MQPGPREIITPFRSIPLAVPEGMKHNEFFNSTENLDDLVNNNGLLMNSENLLLYRKALGHSTEFDCSIIYNTSKTILNPLGRPVRRTQVADNVKHVWNRMNQIIFGYMLEQYPDPDEALILAGEASLDATWPLTSPGVPSIRMLHNHFVVFPMETLRNAKLADASNPNLTDGGQHSLFQAYMRDVYREFFNKALNLKILKPASEADARIGLTGYPQGLPSWEIQGGAGALKDVHFWREYDEVLKGFIDFYRTFFSQVSTRNAPMLPDIYFPEEVESVLLFNNDFMKTAKKVRDHCIVDAKYANAIRWQPAFKQLIYRNDAGKLIVTISQNSIGNAITELLGVVVNRVADAEKYTSHEPALIGRLLEVRRRLSEADLGDGIATPYWTNKE
;
A
#
# COMPACT_ATOMS: atom_id res chain seq x y z
N MET A 1 3.60 28.54 -5.64
CA MET A 1 3.64 27.79 -4.36
C MET A 1 4.92 26.97 -4.33
N GLN A 2 5.61 26.86 -3.18
CA GLN A 2 6.84 26.06 -3.08
C GLN A 2 6.51 24.56 -3.13
N PRO A 3 7.09 23.79 -4.06
CA PRO A 3 6.90 22.35 -4.11
C PRO A 3 7.58 21.67 -2.91
N GLY A 4 6.96 20.63 -2.36
CA GLY A 4 7.53 19.84 -1.28
C GLY A 4 6.47 19.01 -0.53
N PRO A 5 6.91 18.00 0.25
CA PRO A 5 5.98 17.14 0.96
C PRO A 5 5.09 17.95 1.91
N ARG A 6 3.86 17.48 2.12
CA ARG A 6 2.82 18.18 2.90
C ARG A 6 2.53 17.43 4.17
N GLU A 7 2.43 18.16 5.28
CA GLU A 7 2.05 17.60 6.57
C GLU A 7 0.65 18.11 6.94
N ILE A 8 -0.30 17.18 7.02
CA ILE A 8 -1.70 17.47 7.34
C ILE A 8 -2.07 16.95 8.72
N ILE A 9 -3.12 17.53 9.30
CA ILE A 9 -3.74 17.06 10.53
C ILE A 9 -5.11 16.50 10.20
N THR A 10 -5.31 15.21 10.47
CA THR A 10 -6.57 14.50 10.27
C THR A 10 -7.18 14.19 11.64
N PRO A 11 -8.35 14.74 11.98
CA PRO A 11 -9.03 14.41 13.22
C PRO A 11 -9.55 12.97 13.17
N PHE A 12 -9.61 12.30 14.31
CA PHE A 12 -10.23 10.97 14.42
C PHE A 12 -11.05 10.83 15.71
N ARG A 13 -12.00 9.89 15.68
CA ARG A 13 -12.71 9.41 16.88
C ARG A 13 -11.95 8.24 17.50
N SER A 14 -11.77 8.24 18.82
CA SER A 14 -11.08 7.16 19.52
C SER A 14 -11.73 5.80 19.23
N ILE A 15 -10.90 4.78 19.00
CA ILE A 15 -11.38 3.41 18.86
C ILE A 15 -11.83 2.94 20.26
N PRO A 16 -13.05 2.39 20.42
CA PRO A 16 -13.61 2.02 21.72
C PRO A 16 -13.03 0.70 22.27
N LEU A 17 -11.72 0.48 22.08
CA LEU A 17 -11.01 -0.71 22.55
C LEU A 17 -9.88 -0.30 23.49
N ALA A 18 -9.78 -1.00 24.63
CA ALA A 18 -8.65 -0.89 25.52
C ALA A 18 -7.58 -1.91 25.11
N VAL A 19 -6.34 -1.45 24.92
CA VAL A 19 -5.22 -2.36 24.69
C VAL A 19 -4.98 -3.15 25.99
N PRO A 20 -5.03 -4.50 25.97
CA PRO A 20 -4.79 -5.31 27.15
C PRO A 20 -3.43 -5.05 27.80
N GLU A 21 -3.34 -5.19 29.13
CA GLU A 21 -2.09 -5.03 29.85
C GLU A 21 -1.00 -5.98 29.29
N GLY A 22 0.20 -5.44 29.07
CA GLY A 22 1.33 -6.18 28.51
C GLY A 22 1.37 -6.26 26.98
N MET A 23 0.30 -5.85 26.27
CA MET A 23 0.27 -5.84 24.81
C MET A 23 0.68 -4.48 24.24
N LYS A 24 1.44 -4.47 23.13
CA LYS A 24 1.73 -3.21 22.43
C LYS A 24 0.54 -2.79 21.57
N HIS A 25 0.37 -1.48 21.40
CA HIS A 25 -0.70 -0.89 20.58
C HIS A 25 -0.75 -1.51 19.17
N ASN A 26 0.38 -1.52 18.46
CA ASN A 26 0.46 -2.06 17.10
C ASN A 26 0.18 -3.58 17.03
N GLU A 27 0.47 -4.32 18.09
CA GLU A 27 0.15 -5.74 18.18
C GLU A 27 -1.37 -5.95 18.29
N PHE A 28 -2.01 -5.19 19.18
CA PHE A 28 -3.44 -5.29 19.45
C PHE A 28 -4.29 -4.89 18.24
N PHE A 29 -3.95 -3.80 17.55
CA PHE A 29 -4.69 -3.36 16.36
C PHE A 29 -4.45 -4.24 15.12
N ASN A 30 -3.61 -5.26 15.23
CA ASN A 30 -3.50 -6.34 14.24
C ASN A 30 -3.87 -7.70 14.87
N SER A 31 -4.98 -7.74 15.60
CA SER A 31 -5.53 -8.95 16.25
C SER A 31 -6.92 -9.30 15.73
N THR A 32 -7.41 -10.50 16.08
CA THR A 32 -8.79 -10.92 15.78
C THR A 32 -9.80 -9.99 16.43
N GLU A 33 -9.52 -9.52 17.65
CA GLU A 33 -10.41 -8.62 18.41
C GLU A 33 -10.62 -7.29 17.68
N ASN A 34 -9.54 -6.68 17.16
CA ASN A 34 -9.67 -5.48 16.35
C ASN A 34 -10.43 -5.75 15.03
N LEU A 35 -10.23 -6.90 14.40
CA LEU A 35 -10.99 -7.25 13.19
C LEU A 35 -12.49 -7.43 13.47
N ASP A 36 -12.84 -8.01 14.62
CA ASP A 36 -14.23 -8.11 15.05
C ASP A 36 -14.82 -6.72 15.35
N ASP A 37 -14.09 -5.81 16.00
CA ASP A 37 -14.51 -4.41 16.16
C ASP A 37 -14.71 -3.72 14.80
N LEU A 38 -13.76 -3.88 13.87
CA LEU A 38 -13.86 -3.31 12.53
C LEU A 38 -15.13 -3.75 11.81
N VAL A 39 -15.49 -5.03 11.88
CA VAL A 39 -16.75 -5.53 11.30
C VAL A 39 -17.96 -4.84 11.94
N ASN A 40 -18.02 -4.78 13.27
CA ASN A 40 -19.22 -4.34 13.98
C ASN A 40 -19.41 -2.82 14.04
N ASN A 41 -18.30 -2.05 14.05
CA ASN A 41 -18.33 -0.59 14.24
C ASN A 41 -17.97 0.21 12.99
N ASN A 42 -17.30 -0.41 12.02
CA ASN A 42 -16.77 0.26 10.84
C ASN A 42 -17.05 -0.49 9.52
N GLY A 43 -17.69 -1.65 9.59
CA GLY A 43 -17.93 -2.53 8.45
C GLY A 43 -18.99 -1.97 7.53
N LEU A 44 -18.69 -1.96 6.23
CA LEU A 44 -19.60 -1.51 5.19
C LEU A 44 -20.18 -2.70 4.42
N LEU A 45 -19.34 -3.66 4.04
CA LEU A 45 -19.73 -4.81 3.22
C LEU A 45 -18.82 -6.01 3.46
N MET A 46 -19.37 -7.22 3.40
CA MET A 46 -18.61 -8.48 3.45
C MET A 46 -19.09 -9.45 2.38
N ASN A 47 -18.22 -10.37 1.95
CA ASN A 47 -18.58 -11.45 1.03
C ASN A 47 -18.05 -12.83 1.47
N SER A 48 -18.45 -13.88 0.74
CA SER A 48 -18.05 -15.27 0.96
C SER A 48 -16.55 -15.50 0.83
N GLU A 49 -15.85 -14.63 0.10
CA GLU A 49 -14.40 -14.65 -0.06
C GLU A 49 -13.67 -14.04 1.14
N ASN A 50 -14.40 -13.64 2.20
CA ASN A 50 -13.86 -12.99 3.40
C ASN A 50 -13.21 -11.62 3.13
N LEU A 51 -13.62 -10.92 2.07
CA LEU A 51 -13.21 -9.54 1.86
C LEU A 51 -14.16 -8.62 2.63
N LEU A 52 -13.60 -7.82 3.53
CA LEU A 52 -14.32 -6.83 4.32
C LEU A 52 -13.98 -5.44 3.77
N LEU A 53 -14.98 -4.73 3.28
CA LEU A 53 -14.91 -3.28 3.10
C LEU A 53 -15.25 -2.60 4.42
N TYR A 54 -14.41 -1.68 4.87
CA TYR A 54 -14.63 -0.93 6.10
C TYR A 54 -14.15 0.52 5.97
N ARG A 55 -14.76 1.40 6.76
CA ARG A 55 -14.28 2.78 6.94
C ARG A 55 -13.08 2.80 7.88
N LYS A 56 -12.04 3.57 7.57
CA LYS A 56 -10.93 3.81 8.50
C LYS A 56 -11.34 4.73 9.65
N ALA A 57 -11.39 4.21 10.88
CA ALA A 57 -11.58 5.04 12.07
C ALA A 57 -10.37 5.97 12.32
N LEU A 58 -9.15 5.45 12.10
CA LEU A 58 -7.90 6.22 12.08
C LEU A 58 -7.54 6.58 10.64
N GLY A 59 -8.38 7.41 10.02
CA GLY A 59 -8.24 7.81 8.62
C GLY A 59 -6.95 8.58 8.32
N HIS A 60 -6.54 8.52 7.07
CA HIS A 60 -5.60 9.42 6.43
C HIS A 60 -6.31 10.71 6.00
N SER A 61 -7.55 10.59 5.51
CA SER A 61 -8.38 11.71 5.04
C SER A 61 -9.77 11.68 5.67
N THR A 62 -10.39 12.86 5.80
CA THR A 62 -11.81 13.01 6.13
C THR A 62 -12.70 13.14 4.90
N GLU A 63 -12.12 13.25 3.70
CA GLU A 63 -12.86 13.43 2.44
C GLU A 63 -13.38 12.09 1.90
N PHE A 64 -12.48 11.12 1.73
CA PHE A 64 -12.83 9.74 1.39
C PHE A 64 -11.70 8.84 1.87
N ASP A 65 -12.01 7.89 2.75
CA ASP A 65 -11.02 6.95 3.29
C ASP A 65 -11.66 5.63 3.71
N CYS A 66 -11.33 4.57 2.98
CA CYS A 66 -11.76 3.21 3.30
C CYS A 66 -10.69 2.19 2.91
N SER A 67 -10.94 0.93 3.28
CA SER A 67 -10.09 -0.17 2.85
C SER A 67 -10.86 -1.45 2.65
N ILE A 68 -10.33 -2.29 1.76
CA ILE A 68 -10.68 -3.70 1.70
C ILE A 68 -9.60 -4.47 2.47
N ILE A 69 -10.01 -5.36 3.36
CA ILE A 69 -9.11 -6.29 4.05
C ILE A 69 -9.55 -7.73 3.82
N TYR A 70 -8.59 -8.62 3.58
CA TYR A 70 -8.85 -10.05 3.54
C TYR A 70 -8.93 -10.61 4.97
N ASN A 71 -10.15 -10.71 5.49
CA ASN A 71 -10.46 -11.07 6.87
C ASN A 71 -10.49 -12.58 7.08
N THR A 72 -9.32 -13.21 7.11
CA THR A 72 -9.21 -14.65 7.42
C THR A 72 -9.09 -14.94 8.91
N SER A 73 -9.47 -13.99 9.77
CA SER A 73 -9.26 -14.08 11.22
C SER A 73 -9.91 -15.31 11.86
N LYS A 74 -11.06 -15.71 11.34
CA LYS A 74 -11.87 -16.84 11.83
C LYS A 74 -11.62 -18.16 11.11
N THR A 75 -10.90 -18.16 9.99
CA THR A 75 -10.79 -19.33 9.10
C THR A 75 -9.36 -19.86 8.95
N ILE A 76 -8.33 -19.05 9.17
CA ILE A 76 -6.93 -19.48 9.07
C ILE A 76 -6.24 -19.36 10.42
N LEU A 77 -6.11 -20.45 11.18
CA LEU A 77 -5.39 -20.48 12.47
C LEU A 77 -3.88 -20.69 12.30
N ASN A 78 -3.29 -20.17 11.22
CA ASN A 78 -1.86 -20.24 10.92
C ASN A 78 -1.32 -18.83 10.62
N PRO A 79 -0.84 -18.07 11.63
CA PRO A 79 -0.40 -16.69 11.44
C PRO A 79 0.79 -16.55 10.48
N LEU A 80 1.59 -17.62 10.29
CA LEU A 80 2.71 -17.65 9.35
C LEU A 80 2.31 -18.06 7.93
N GLY A 81 1.22 -18.80 7.78
CA GLY A 81 0.69 -19.28 6.49
C GLY A 81 -0.44 -18.43 5.92
N ARG A 82 -0.85 -17.36 6.60
CA ARG A 82 -1.83 -16.41 6.06
C ARG A 82 -1.25 -15.64 4.87
N PRO A 83 -2.02 -15.43 3.79
CA PRO A 83 -1.61 -14.54 2.71
C PRO A 83 -1.29 -13.13 3.24
N VAL A 84 -0.12 -12.63 2.86
CA VAL A 84 0.36 -11.30 3.21
C VAL A 84 0.45 -10.37 2.01
N ARG A 85 0.27 -10.92 0.81
CA ARG A 85 0.33 -10.21 -0.47
C ARG A 85 -0.72 -10.76 -1.42
N ARG A 86 -1.21 -9.92 -2.33
CA ARG A 86 -2.24 -10.31 -3.32
C ARG A 86 -1.87 -11.53 -4.18
N THR A 87 -0.59 -11.74 -4.49
CA THR A 87 -0.16 -12.92 -5.27
C THR A 87 -0.32 -14.26 -4.55
N GLN A 88 -0.55 -14.25 -3.22
CA GLN A 88 -0.76 -15.46 -2.42
C GLN A 88 -2.24 -15.80 -2.19
N VAL A 89 -3.17 -14.91 -2.53
CA VAL A 89 -4.60 -15.20 -2.33
C VAL A 89 -5.10 -16.13 -3.43
N ALA A 90 -6.08 -16.96 -3.09
CA ALA A 90 -6.73 -17.85 -4.04
C ALA A 90 -7.37 -17.07 -5.20
N ASP A 91 -7.45 -17.66 -6.38
CA ASP A 91 -7.86 -16.95 -7.59
C ASP A 91 -9.30 -16.43 -7.53
N ASN A 92 -10.21 -17.16 -6.87
CA ASN A 92 -11.58 -16.68 -6.63
C ASN A 92 -11.60 -15.39 -5.78
N VAL A 93 -10.82 -15.36 -4.69
CA VAL A 93 -10.67 -14.17 -3.83
C VAL A 93 -10.07 -13.02 -4.64
N LYS A 94 -9.04 -13.30 -5.45
CA LYS A 94 -8.35 -12.34 -6.30
C LYS A 94 -9.31 -11.70 -7.32
N HIS A 95 -10.15 -12.50 -7.97
CA HIS A 95 -11.14 -12.02 -8.93
C HIS A 95 -12.15 -11.05 -8.29
N VAL A 96 -12.74 -11.43 -7.16
CA VAL A 96 -13.67 -10.56 -6.42
C VAL A 96 -12.96 -9.29 -5.96
N TRP A 97 -11.75 -9.41 -5.42
CA TRP A 97 -10.96 -8.26 -5.00
C TRP A 97 -10.67 -7.30 -6.16
N ASN A 98 -10.26 -7.79 -7.33
CA ASN A 98 -10.04 -6.93 -8.52
C ASN A 98 -11.29 -6.13 -8.87
N ARG A 99 -12.46 -6.79 -8.90
CA ARG A 99 -13.74 -6.12 -9.20
C ARG A 99 -14.09 -5.07 -8.15
N MET A 100 -13.86 -5.35 -6.87
CA MET A 100 -14.07 -4.36 -5.82
C MET A 100 -13.14 -3.15 -5.99
N ASN A 101 -11.83 -3.37 -6.24
CA ASN A 101 -10.89 -2.25 -6.48
C ASN A 101 -11.30 -1.41 -7.68
N GLN A 102 -11.69 -2.06 -8.78
CA GLN A 102 -12.16 -1.40 -9.99
C GLN A 102 -13.37 -0.49 -9.70
N ILE A 103 -14.38 -0.98 -8.97
CA ILE A 103 -15.59 -0.21 -8.68
C ILE A 103 -15.31 0.94 -7.72
N ILE A 104 -14.56 0.71 -6.65
CA ILE A 104 -14.28 1.76 -5.64
C ILE A 104 -13.41 2.86 -6.26
N PHE A 105 -12.34 2.51 -6.96
CA PHE A 105 -11.48 3.50 -7.58
C PHE A 105 -12.18 4.20 -8.76
N GLY A 106 -13.02 3.47 -9.51
CA GLY A 106 -13.92 4.07 -10.51
C GLY A 106 -14.86 5.11 -9.92
N TYR A 107 -15.48 4.82 -8.77
CA TYR A 107 -16.30 5.77 -8.03
C TYR A 107 -15.51 7.03 -7.65
N MET A 108 -14.28 6.87 -7.13
CA MET A 108 -13.43 8.02 -6.79
C MET A 108 -13.13 8.88 -8.03
N LEU A 109 -12.82 8.26 -9.17
CA LEU A 109 -12.58 8.98 -10.42
C LEU A 109 -13.82 9.73 -10.93
N GLU A 110 -15.00 9.15 -10.76
CA GLU A 110 -16.27 9.78 -11.14
C GLU A 110 -16.63 10.97 -10.24
N GLN A 111 -16.46 10.83 -8.92
CA GLN A 111 -16.81 11.89 -7.96
C GLN A 111 -15.78 13.02 -7.91
N TYR A 112 -14.54 12.71 -8.25
CA TYR A 112 -13.42 13.65 -8.19
C TYR A 112 -12.71 13.74 -9.53
N PRO A 113 -13.37 14.21 -10.61
CA PRO A 113 -12.80 14.12 -11.97
C PRO A 113 -11.58 15.02 -12.17
N ASP A 114 -11.51 16.15 -11.46
CA ASP A 114 -10.48 17.17 -11.65
C ASP A 114 -9.22 16.90 -10.80
N PRO A 115 -8.04 16.67 -11.40
CA PRO A 115 -6.78 16.56 -10.66
C PRO A 115 -6.39 17.83 -9.90
N ASP A 116 -6.87 19.02 -10.30
CA ASP A 116 -6.61 20.26 -9.58
C ASP A 116 -7.44 20.40 -8.29
N GLU A 117 -8.52 19.64 -8.14
CA GLU A 117 -9.39 19.67 -6.95
C GLU A 117 -9.05 18.55 -5.96
N ALA A 118 -8.61 17.39 -6.44
CA ALA A 118 -8.42 16.21 -5.61
C ALA A 118 -7.24 15.32 -6.03
N LEU A 119 -6.41 14.97 -5.04
CA LEU A 119 -5.43 13.90 -5.15
C LEU A 119 -6.12 12.58 -4.76
N ILE A 120 -6.06 11.59 -5.65
CA ILE A 120 -6.68 10.28 -5.46
C ILE A 120 -5.62 9.18 -5.52
N LEU A 121 -5.72 8.21 -4.62
CA LEU A 121 -4.87 7.02 -4.62
C LEU A 121 -5.63 5.79 -4.13
N ALA A 122 -5.28 4.64 -4.70
CA ALA A 122 -5.59 3.34 -4.15
C ALA A 122 -4.30 2.51 -4.09
N GLY A 123 -4.16 1.60 -3.13
CA GLY A 123 -2.94 0.81 -3.09
C GLY A 123 -2.84 -0.20 -1.97
N GLU A 124 -2.15 -1.29 -2.29
CA GLU A 124 -1.83 -2.34 -1.35
C GLU A 124 -0.65 -1.88 -0.48
N ALA A 125 -0.84 -1.98 0.83
CA ALA A 125 0.26 -1.95 1.78
C ALA A 125 0.40 -3.35 2.36
N SER A 126 1.53 -3.99 2.07
CA SER A 126 1.84 -5.32 2.55
C SER A 126 2.97 -5.28 3.56
N LEU A 127 2.76 -6.00 4.66
CA LEU A 127 3.78 -6.37 5.61
C LEU A 127 4.21 -7.81 5.34
N ASP A 128 4.74 -8.07 4.15
CA ASP A 128 5.38 -9.35 3.78
C ASP A 128 6.77 -9.47 4.43
N ALA A 129 6.78 -9.31 5.74
CA ALA A 129 7.92 -9.53 6.59
C ALA A 129 7.61 -10.64 7.58
N THR A 130 8.41 -11.71 7.54
CA THR A 130 8.64 -12.53 8.73
C THR A 130 9.36 -11.65 9.75
N TRP A 131 8.61 -10.83 10.50
CA TRP A 131 9.12 -10.48 11.81
C TRP A 131 9.38 -11.81 12.53
N PRO A 132 10.48 -11.94 13.27
CA PRO A 132 10.56 -13.00 14.26
C PRO A 132 9.29 -12.84 15.11
N LEU A 133 8.42 -13.84 15.18
CA LEU A 133 7.24 -13.82 16.08
C LEU A 133 7.63 -13.47 17.53
N THR A 134 8.92 -13.57 17.85
CA THR A 134 9.57 -13.26 19.12
C THR A 134 9.92 -11.77 19.32
N SER A 135 9.76 -10.89 18.33
CA SER A 135 9.99 -9.45 18.52
C SER A 135 8.77 -8.81 19.20
N PRO A 136 8.91 -8.07 20.31
CA PRO A 136 7.77 -7.40 20.93
C PRO A 136 7.12 -6.38 19.97
N GLY A 137 5.80 -6.52 19.71
CA GLY A 137 5.05 -5.66 18.78
C GLY A 137 4.81 -6.24 17.39
N VAL A 138 5.00 -7.55 17.20
CA VAL A 138 4.65 -8.25 15.96
C VAL A 138 3.16 -8.55 15.95
N PRO A 139 2.41 -8.08 14.94
CA PRO A 139 1.02 -8.48 14.73
C PRO A 139 0.77 -9.99 14.86
N SER A 140 -0.21 -10.38 15.67
CA SER A 140 -0.71 -11.76 15.72
C SER A 140 -1.46 -12.14 14.42
N ILE A 141 -1.95 -11.13 13.68
CA ILE A 141 -2.52 -11.28 12.33
C ILE A 141 -1.75 -10.41 11.35
N ARG A 142 -1.24 -11.03 10.29
CA ARG A 142 -0.72 -10.29 9.14
C ARG A 142 -1.89 -9.84 8.28
N MET A 143 -2.04 -8.52 8.13
CA MET A 143 -3.14 -7.92 7.38
C MET A 143 -2.72 -7.67 5.94
N LEU A 144 -3.44 -8.26 5.00
CA LEU A 144 -3.43 -7.86 3.60
C LEU A 144 -4.60 -6.91 3.37
N HIS A 145 -4.32 -5.64 3.12
CA HIS A 145 -5.35 -4.65 2.87
C HIS A 145 -4.98 -3.70 1.73
N ASN A 146 -6.02 -3.22 1.04
CA ASN A 146 -5.93 -2.19 0.02
C ASN A 146 -6.60 -0.92 0.54
N HIS A 147 -5.93 0.23 0.43
CA HIS A 147 -6.42 1.53 0.87
C HIS A 147 -7.01 2.30 -0.31
N PHE A 148 -8.02 3.14 -0.04
CA PHE A 148 -8.61 4.06 -1.01
C PHE A 148 -8.75 5.41 -0.34
N VAL A 149 -8.04 6.42 -0.86
CA VAL A 149 -7.93 7.72 -0.19
C VAL A 149 -8.08 8.85 -1.21
N VAL A 150 -8.86 9.86 -0.84
CA VAL A 150 -8.95 11.15 -1.55
C VAL A 150 -8.51 12.27 -0.63
N PHE A 151 -7.66 13.17 -1.12
CA PHE A 151 -7.30 14.40 -0.44
C PHE A 151 -7.78 15.61 -1.25
N PRO A 152 -8.52 16.55 -0.64
CA PRO A 152 -8.78 17.84 -1.27
C PRO A 152 -7.44 18.55 -1.51
N MET A 153 -7.19 18.97 -2.75
CA MET A 153 -5.96 19.68 -3.11
C MET A 153 -5.85 21.02 -2.39
N GLU A 154 -6.97 21.68 -2.09
CA GLU A 154 -6.97 22.89 -1.25
C GLU A 154 -6.36 22.62 0.13
N THR A 155 -6.73 21.51 0.78
CA THR A 155 -6.14 21.10 2.06
C THR A 155 -4.64 20.89 1.93
N LEU A 156 -4.19 20.21 0.88
CA LEU A 156 -2.76 19.95 0.65
C LEU A 156 -1.97 21.23 0.31
N ARG A 157 -2.59 22.16 -0.42
CA ARG A 157 -2.02 23.47 -0.76
C ARG A 157 -1.84 24.34 0.48
N ASN A 158 -2.81 24.30 1.40
CA ASN A 158 -2.81 25.07 2.65
C ASN A 158 -2.02 24.39 3.78
N ALA A 159 -1.64 23.12 3.62
CA ALA A 159 -0.86 22.37 4.58
C ALA A 159 0.56 22.91 4.70
N LYS A 160 1.16 22.76 5.88
CA LYS A 160 2.58 23.10 6.07
C LYS A 160 3.46 22.14 5.26
N LEU A 161 4.64 22.63 4.88
CA LEU A 161 5.71 21.76 4.39
C LEU A 161 6.09 20.76 5.49
N ALA A 162 6.12 19.48 5.14
CA ALA A 162 6.74 18.47 5.99
C ALA A 162 8.26 18.65 5.96
N ASP A 163 8.94 18.26 7.05
CA ASP A 163 10.39 18.15 7.06
C ASP A 163 10.83 17.13 5.99
N ALA A 164 11.74 17.51 5.10
CA ALA A 164 12.26 16.61 4.07
C ALA A 164 13.06 15.43 4.66
N SER A 165 13.54 15.56 5.90
CA SER A 165 14.20 14.50 6.67
C SER A 165 13.24 13.68 7.53
N ASN A 166 11.92 13.92 7.42
CA ASN A 166 10.93 13.17 8.18
C ASN A 166 11.10 11.66 7.92
N PRO A 167 11.26 10.83 8.97
CA PRO A 167 11.50 9.39 8.82
C PRO A 167 10.36 8.66 8.09
N ASN A 168 9.20 9.27 7.98
CA ASN A 168 8.06 8.74 7.27
C ASN A 168 8.16 8.88 5.74
N LEU A 169 9.00 9.81 5.23
CA LEU A 169 9.14 10.04 3.79
C LEU A 169 10.11 9.08 3.10
N THR A 170 10.63 8.06 3.80
CA THR A 170 11.64 7.13 3.29
C THR A 170 11.16 6.27 2.12
N ASP A 171 9.85 6.07 2.01
CA ASP A 171 9.26 5.19 0.99
C ASP A 171 9.12 5.87 -0.37
N GLY A 172 9.25 7.20 -0.45
CA GLY A 172 9.14 7.98 -1.69
C GLY A 172 10.23 7.71 -2.74
N GLY A 173 11.21 6.84 -2.44
CA GLY A 173 12.26 6.39 -3.34
C GLY A 173 13.60 7.11 -3.17
N GLN A 174 13.59 8.39 -2.79
CA GLN A 174 14.77 9.25 -2.68
C GLN A 174 15.77 8.85 -1.58
N HIS A 175 15.32 8.07 -0.60
CA HIS A 175 16.17 7.50 0.45
C HIS A 175 16.31 5.98 0.37
N SER A 176 15.81 5.37 -0.71
CA SER A 176 15.92 3.92 -0.88
C SER A 176 17.36 3.52 -1.25
N LEU A 177 17.82 2.41 -0.68
CA LEU A 177 19.10 1.78 -1.05
C LEU A 177 19.18 1.53 -2.57
N PHE A 178 18.05 1.13 -3.15
CA PHE A 178 17.94 0.78 -4.56
C PHE A 178 18.16 2.00 -5.45
N GLN A 179 17.54 3.13 -5.14
CA GLN A 179 17.75 4.36 -5.90
C GLN A 179 19.17 4.91 -5.77
N ALA A 180 19.78 4.79 -4.58
CA ALA A 180 21.11 5.34 -4.33
C ALA A 180 22.24 4.55 -5.01
N TYR A 181 22.12 3.22 -5.13
CA TYR A 181 23.24 2.36 -5.57
C TYR A 181 22.91 1.43 -6.73
N MET A 182 21.64 1.20 -7.03
CA MET A 182 21.20 0.17 -7.98
C MET A 182 20.11 0.69 -8.93
N ARG A 183 19.98 2.02 -9.12
CA ARG A 183 18.91 2.60 -9.94
C ARG A 183 18.84 1.98 -11.32
N ASP A 184 19.98 1.88 -12.00
CA ASP A 184 20.04 1.42 -13.38
C ASP A 184 19.80 -0.09 -13.46
N VAL A 185 20.35 -0.89 -12.52
CA VAL A 185 20.08 -2.34 -12.40
C VAL A 185 18.60 -2.60 -12.13
N TYR A 186 17.99 -1.84 -11.22
CA TYR A 186 16.59 -1.97 -10.83
C TYR A 186 15.65 -1.66 -12.00
N ARG A 187 15.95 -0.60 -12.78
CA ARG A 187 15.20 -0.26 -13.99
C ARG A 187 15.41 -1.29 -15.11
N GLU A 188 16.64 -1.74 -15.33
CA GLU A 188 16.95 -2.76 -16.33
C GLU A 188 16.21 -4.07 -16.03
N PHE A 189 16.20 -4.50 -14.77
CA PHE A 189 15.50 -5.72 -14.36
C PHE A 189 14.02 -5.65 -14.72
N PHE A 190 13.31 -4.59 -14.32
CA PHE A 190 11.89 -4.47 -14.68
C PHE A 190 11.64 -4.34 -16.18
N ASN A 191 12.53 -3.66 -16.91
CA ASN A 191 12.40 -3.52 -18.36
C ASN A 191 12.55 -4.86 -19.10
N LYS A 192 13.37 -5.78 -18.57
CA LYS A 192 13.58 -7.11 -19.17
C LYS A 192 12.58 -8.14 -18.66
N ALA A 193 12.30 -8.14 -17.36
CA ALA A 193 11.45 -9.13 -16.71
C ALA A 193 9.96 -8.90 -17.03
N LEU A 194 9.53 -7.64 -17.12
CA LEU A 194 8.12 -7.34 -17.29
C LEU A 194 7.77 -7.09 -18.77
N ASN A 195 6.95 -7.97 -19.34
CA ASN A 195 6.38 -7.79 -20.67
C ASN A 195 4.97 -7.17 -20.59
N LEU A 196 4.92 -5.86 -20.33
CA LEU A 196 3.68 -5.12 -20.06
C LEU A 196 3.09 -4.47 -21.33
N LYS A 197 1.80 -4.68 -21.57
CA LYS A 197 1.05 -4.12 -22.70
C LYS A 197 0.26 -2.88 -22.30
N ILE A 198 -0.43 -2.90 -21.17
CA ILE A 198 -1.27 -1.80 -20.67
C ILE A 198 -0.44 -0.82 -19.83
N LEU A 199 0.43 -1.32 -18.97
CA LEU A 199 1.34 -0.52 -18.15
C LEU A 199 2.57 -0.13 -18.98
N LYS A 200 2.74 1.17 -19.24
CA LYS A 200 3.92 1.69 -19.97
C LYS A 200 4.82 2.51 -19.06
N PRO A 201 6.16 2.34 -19.12
CA PRO A 201 7.07 3.11 -18.28
C PRO A 201 6.77 4.62 -18.36
N ALA A 202 6.54 5.24 -17.21
CA ALA A 202 6.33 6.67 -17.08
C ALA A 202 7.67 7.38 -16.82
N SER A 203 7.80 8.60 -17.33
CA SER A 203 8.94 9.44 -16.96
C SER A 203 8.84 9.87 -15.49
N GLU A 204 9.96 10.25 -14.90
CA GLU A 204 9.96 10.80 -13.54
C GLU A 204 9.14 12.12 -13.45
N ALA A 205 9.08 12.89 -14.53
CA ALA A 205 8.25 14.09 -14.61
C ALA A 205 6.76 13.75 -14.65
N ASP A 206 6.37 12.68 -15.37
CA ASP A 206 4.96 12.23 -15.42
C ASP A 206 4.51 11.59 -14.10
N ALA A 207 5.41 10.93 -13.37
CA ALA A 207 5.07 10.27 -12.11
C ALA A 207 4.87 11.27 -10.96
N ARG A 208 5.66 12.32 -10.89
CA ARG A 208 5.63 13.25 -9.76
C ARG A 208 4.34 14.06 -9.70
N ILE A 209 3.77 14.19 -8.51
CA ILE A 209 2.77 15.21 -8.17
C ILE A 209 3.49 16.54 -8.02
N GLY A 210 3.14 17.54 -8.82
CA GLY A 210 3.81 18.84 -8.88
C GLY A 210 3.80 19.57 -7.55
N LEU A 211 2.73 19.42 -6.76
CA LEU A 211 2.62 20.02 -5.42
C LEU A 211 3.65 19.46 -4.43
N THR A 212 3.79 18.13 -4.37
CA THR A 212 4.61 17.46 -3.35
C THR A 212 6.03 17.18 -3.84
N GLY A 213 6.21 16.99 -5.14
CA GLY A 213 7.43 16.52 -5.77
C GLY A 213 7.67 15.02 -5.63
N TYR A 214 6.65 14.22 -5.28
CA TYR A 214 6.71 12.78 -5.04
C TYR A 214 5.82 12.00 -6.02
N PRO A 215 6.12 10.72 -6.32
CA PRO A 215 7.29 9.96 -5.88
C PRO A 215 8.60 10.40 -6.55
N GLN A 216 9.74 10.08 -5.94
CA GLN A 216 11.08 10.47 -6.39
C GLN A 216 11.91 9.24 -6.76
N GLY A 217 12.16 9.04 -8.05
CA GLY A 217 13.03 7.98 -8.54
C GLY A 217 12.44 6.56 -8.55
N LEU A 218 11.22 6.37 -8.04
CA LEU A 218 10.55 5.06 -8.09
C LEU A 218 10.21 4.66 -9.54
N PRO A 219 10.26 3.37 -9.87
CA PRO A 219 9.73 2.87 -11.14
C PRO A 219 8.23 3.12 -11.16
N SER A 220 7.74 3.68 -12.25
CA SER A 220 6.35 4.05 -12.42
C SER A 220 5.88 3.71 -13.82
N TRP A 221 4.61 3.37 -13.95
CA TRP A 221 4.00 3.00 -15.21
C TRP A 221 2.67 3.73 -15.40
N GLU A 222 2.51 4.40 -16.54
CA GLU A 222 1.24 4.97 -16.96
C GLU A 222 0.28 3.87 -17.40
N ILE A 223 -0.96 3.91 -16.91
CA ILE A 223 -2.03 3.01 -17.32
C ILE A 223 -2.59 3.49 -18.66
N GLN A 224 -2.25 2.80 -19.74
CA GLN A 224 -2.79 3.12 -21.06
C GLN A 224 -4.29 2.86 -21.12
N GLY A 225 -5.06 3.81 -21.65
CA GLY A 225 -6.53 3.78 -21.63
C GLY A 225 -7.17 4.29 -20.34
N GLY A 226 -6.37 4.76 -19.37
CA GLY A 226 -6.84 5.42 -18.15
C GLY A 226 -7.84 4.58 -17.35
N ALA A 227 -8.90 5.21 -16.87
CA ALA A 227 -9.93 4.56 -16.06
C ALA A 227 -10.60 3.35 -16.76
N GLY A 228 -10.67 3.36 -18.10
CA GLY A 228 -11.25 2.28 -18.88
C GLY A 228 -10.48 0.97 -18.74
N ALA A 229 -9.15 1.03 -18.58
CA ALA A 229 -8.29 -0.14 -18.47
C ALA A 229 -8.49 -0.92 -17.17
N LEU A 230 -9.02 -0.29 -16.11
CA LEU A 230 -9.31 -0.96 -14.84
C LEU A 230 -10.38 -2.05 -14.98
N LYS A 231 -11.21 -1.96 -16.03
CA LYS A 231 -12.22 -2.98 -16.38
C LYS A 231 -11.62 -4.18 -17.12
N ASP A 232 -10.38 -4.07 -17.60
CA ASP A 232 -9.68 -5.14 -18.29
C ASP A 232 -8.95 -6.04 -17.27
N VAL A 233 -9.22 -7.34 -17.31
CA VAL A 233 -8.53 -8.32 -16.46
C VAL A 233 -7.02 -8.35 -16.73
N HIS A 234 -6.58 -8.01 -17.94
CA HIS A 234 -5.18 -7.98 -18.31
C HIS A 234 -4.41 -6.91 -17.53
N PHE A 235 -5.03 -5.76 -17.24
CA PHE A 235 -4.43 -4.73 -16.38
C PHE A 235 -4.07 -5.30 -15.00
N TRP A 236 -5.00 -6.04 -14.38
CA TRP A 236 -4.78 -6.63 -13.06
C TRP A 236 -3.72 -7.73 -13.07
N ARG A 237 -3.56 -8.46 -14.19
CA ARG A 237 -2.45 -9.40 -14.37
C ARG A 237 -1.13 -8.66 -14.40
N GLU A 238 -1.02 -7.59 -15.19
CA GLU A 238 0.17 -6.74 -15.26
C GLU A 238 0.51 -6.07 -13.93
N TYR A 239 -0.51 -5.64 -13.17
CA TYR A 239 -0.36 -5.14 -11.82
C TYR A 239 0.27 -6.19 -10.88
N ASP A 240 -0.15 -7.46 -10.97
CA ASP A 240 0.46 -8.56 -10.23
C ASP A 240 1.89 -8.88 -10.73
N GLU A 241 2.17 -8.77 -12.03
CA GLU A 241 3.53 -8.95 -12.59
C GLU A 241 4.53 -7.94 -12.03
N VAL A 242 4.13 -6.67 -11.88
CA VAL A 242 4.96 -5.64 -11.22
C VAL A 242 5.33 -6.06 -9.80
N LEU A 243 4.38 -6.60 -9.04
CA LEU A 243 4.63 -7.11 -7.69
C LEU A 243 5.56 -8.32 -7.69
N LYS A 244 5.36 -9.30 -8.59
CA LYS A 244 6.25 -10.46 -8.73
C LYS A 244 7.69 -10.04 -9.03
N GLY A 245 7.87 -9.09 -9.94
CA GLY A 245 9.19 -8.57 -10.29
C GLY A 245 9.86 -7.89 -9.09
N PHE A 246 9.11 -7.07 -8.35
CA PHE A 246 9.60 -6.47 -7.12
C PHE A 246 10.06 -7.53 -6.11
N ILE A 247 9.26 -8.58 -5.90
CA ILE A 247 9.55 -9.67 -4.97
C ILE A 247 10.84 -10.40 -5.38
N ASP A 248 11.00 -10.75 -6.64
CA ASP A 248 12.19 -11.44 -7.14
C ASP A 248 13.45 -10.58 -6.98
N PHE A 249 13.37 -9.29 -7.34
CA PHE A 249 14.47 -8.35 -7.14
C PHE A 249 14.87 -8.28 -5.66
N TYR A 250 13.89 -8.06 -4.79
CA TYR A 250 14.11 -7.87 -3.37
C TYR A 250 14.66 -9.12 -2.69
N ARG A 251 14.03 -10.27 -2.92
CA ARG A 251 14.44 -11.56 -2.32
C ARG A 251 15.81 -11.99 -2.80
N THR A 252 16.12 -11.79 -4.08
CA THR A 252 17.46 -12.05 -4.63
C THR A 252 18.49 -11.12 -3.99
N PHE A 253 18.18 -9.83 -3.81
CA PHE A 253 19.10 -8.91 -3.16
C PHE A 253 19.41 -9.37 -1.73
N PHE A 254 18.38 -9.59 -0.92
CA PHE A 254 18.56 -9.99 0.49
C PHE A 254 19.10 -11.41 0.68
N SER A 255 18.93 -12.33 -0.29
CA SER A 255 19.62 -13.61 -0.26
C SER A 255 21.14 -13.41 -0.37
N GLN A 256 21.60 -12.50 -1.25
CA GLN A 256 23.01 -12.17 -1.39
C GLN A 256 23.56 -11.37 -0.19
N VAL A 257 22.74 -10.52 0.43
CA VAL A 257 23.14 -9.85 1.68
C VAL A 257 23.29 -10.87 2.80
N SER A 258 22.38 -11.84 2.94
CA SER A 258 22.41 -12.80 4.05
C SER A 258 23.46 -13.91 3.87
N THR A 259 23.64 -14.42 2.65
CA THR A 259 24.60 -15.47 2.32
C THR A 259 25.45 -15.02 1.14
N ARG A 260 26.77 -15.05 1.31
CA ARG A 260 27.71 -14.72 0.22
C ARG A 260 27.54 -15.72 -0.92
N ASN A 261 27.28 -15.23 -2.13
CA ASN A 261 27.07 -16.03 -3.34
C ASN A 261 25.96 -17.07 -3.12
N ALA A 262 24.85 -16.64 -2.53
CA ALA A 262 23.69 -17.50 -2.34
C ALA A 262 23.26 -18.09 -3.70
N PRO A 263 22.83 -19.37 -3.76
CA PRO A 263 22.21 -19.90 -4.96
C PRO A 263 20.93 -19.14 -5.29
N MET A 264 20.46 -19.26 -6.54
CA MET A 264 19.15 -18.77 -6.92
C MET A 264 18.07 -19.40 -6.03
N LEU A 265 17.09 -18.59 -5.62
CA LEU A 265 15.96 -19.08 -4.81
C LEU A 265 15.06 -19.99 -5.67
N PRO A 266 14.47 -21.05 -5.09
CA PRO A 266 13.75 -22.07 -5.85
C PRO A 266 12.40 -21.61 -6.43
N ASP A 267 11.85 -20.50 -5.93
CA ASP A 267 10.49 -20.00 -6.21
C ASP A 267 10.50 -18.57 -6.77
N ILE A 268 11.47 -18.29 -7.65
CA ILE A 268 11.58 -17.06 -8.44
C ILE A 268 10.59 -17.09 -9.62
N TYR A 269 9.95 -15.96 -9.92
CA TYR A 269 9.04 -15.80 -11.04
C TYR A 269 9.76 -15.55 -12.38
N PHE A 270 10.90 -14.84 -12.35
CA PHE A 270 11.70 -14.43 -13.53
C PHE A 270 13.14 -14.97 -13.44
N PRO A 271 13.36 -16.29 -13.56
CA PRO A 271 14.67 -16.90 -13.30
C PRO A 271 15.76 -16.44 -14.27
N GLU A 272 15.43 -16.25 -15.55
CA GLU A 272 16.37 -15.82 -16.58
C GLU A 272 16.89 -14.39 -16.31
N GLU A 273 16.00 -13.47 -15.94
CA GLU A 273 16.36 -12.10 -15.61
C GLU A 273 17.04 -11.99 -14.24
N VAL A 274 16.64 -12.80 -13.27
CA VAL A 274 17.35 -12.89 -11.99
C VAL A 274 18.79 -13.34 -12.19
N GLU A 275 19.04 -14.34 -13.03
CA GLU A 275 20.40 -14.77 -13.35
C GLU A 275 21.18 -13.69 -14.11
N SER A 276 20.65 -13.26 -15.25
CA SER A 276 21.38 -12.42 -16.21
C SER A 276 21.51 -10.95 -15.81
N VAL A 277 20.53 -10.40 -15.07
CA VAL A 277 20.50 -8.96 -14.71
C VAL A 277 20.91 -8.73 -13.25
N LEU A 278 20.66 -9.68 -12.34
CA LEU A 278 20.96 -9.51 -10.92
C LEU A 278 22.21 -10.29 -10.49
N LEU A 279 22.17 -11.62 -10.56
CA LEU A 279 23.23 -12.48 -10.02
C LEU A 279 24.54 -12.36 -10.82
N PHE A 280 24.46 -12.07 -12.11
CA PHE A 280 25.62 -11.82 -12.96
C PHE A 280 26.06 -10.34 -13.00
N ASN A 281 25.43 -9.46 -12.21
CA ASN A 281 25.73 -8.03 -12.19
C ASN A 281 26.67 -7.64 -11.03
N ASN A 282 27.86 -7.14 -11.37
CA ASN A 282 28.86 -6.79 -10.37
C ASN A 282 28.43 -5.65 -9.43
N ASP A 283 27.63 -4.69 -9.88
CA ASP A 283 27.20 -3.56 -9.05
C ASP A 283 26.08 -3.96 -8.09
N PHE A 284 25.19 -4.85 -8.52
CA PHE A 284 24.25 -5.53 -7.62
C PHE A 284 24.99 -6.29 -6.51
N MET A 285 25.98 -7.10 -6.88
CA MET A 285 26.76 -7.91 -5.94
C MET A 285 27.62 -7.07 -4.98
N LYS A 286 28.24 -5.99 -5.47
CA LYS A 286 28.96 -5.02 -4.61
C LYS A 286 28.03 -4.33 -3.62
N THR A 287 26.83 -3.96 -4.05
CA THR A 287 25.84 -3.31 -3.17
C THR A 287 25.37 -4.27 -2.10
N ALA A 288 25.06 -5.52 -2.45
CA ALA A 288 24.69 -6.55 -1.48
C ALA A 288 25.83 -6.80 -0.47
N LYS A 289 27.09 -6.84 -0.94
CA LYS A 289 28.28 -6.91 -0.07
C LYS A 289 28.35 -5.72 0.89
N LYS A 290 28.17 -4.48 0.39
CA LYS A 290 28.23 -3.27 1.23
C LYS A 290 27.21 -3.34 2.36
N VAL A 291 25.98 -3.73 2.06
CA VAL A 291 24.93 -3.90 3.08
C VAL A 291 25.31 -4.99 4.08
N ARG A 292 25.76 -6.16 3.59
CA ARG A 292 26.16 -7.29 4.44
C ARG A 292 27.28 -6.91 5.41
N ASP A 293 28.32 -6.26 4.90
CA ASP A 293 29.47 -5.85 5.69
C ASP A 293 29.08 -4.84 6.78
N HIS A 294 28.14 -3.93 6.49
CA HIS A 294 27.60 -3.00 7.49
C HIS A 294 26.76 -3.74 8.55
N CYS A 295 25.93 -4.71 8.16
CA CYS A 295 25.17 -5.54 9.10
C CYS A 295 26.06 -6.33 10.08
N ILE A 296 27.28 -6.71 9.68
CA ILE A 296 28.21 -7.47 10.54
C ILE A 296 28.75 -6.59 11.69
N VAL A 297 28.94 -5.30 11.46
CA VAL A 297 29.62 -4.39 12.41
C VAL A 297 28.68 -3.43 13.14
N ASP A 298 27.44 -3.29 12.68
CA ASP A 298 26.44 -2.38 13.24
C ASP A 298 25.13 -3.12 13.52
N ALA A 299 24.95 -3.50 14.78
CA ALA A 299 23.74 -4.19 15.23
C ALA A 299 22.46 -3.35 15.09
N LYS A 300 22.56 -2.01 15.18
CA LYS A 300 21.39 -1.11 15.02
C LYS A 300 20.96 -1.08 13.56
N TYR A 301 21.91 -0.96 12.64
CA TYR A 301 21.65 -1.05 11.20
C TYR A 301 21.10 -2.43 10.81
N ALA A 302 21.72 -3.51 11.30
CA ALA A 302 21.26 -4.87 11.05
C ALA A 302 19.81 -5.11 11.52
N ASN A 303 19.42 -4.51 12.65
CA ASN A 303 18.04 -4.55 13.14
C ASN A 303 17.09 -3.70 12.28
N ALA A 304 17.54 -2.55 11.80
CA ALA A 304 16.73 -1.61 11.03
C ALA A 304 16.44 -2.05 9.59
N ILE A 305 17.40 -2.70 8.91
CA ILE A 305 17.30 -2.99 7.47
C ILE A 305 16.33 -4.12 7.07
N ARG A 306 15.72 -4.79 8.05
CA ARG A 306 14.64 -5.79 7.91
C ARG A 306 14.63 -6.57 6.58
N TRP A 307 15.17 -7.77 6.65
CA TRP A 307 15.53 -8.66 5.53
C TRP A 307 14.41 -9.19 4.63
N GLN A 308 13.15 -8.76 4.81
CA GLN A 308 11.98 -9.36 4.13
C GLN A 308 11.13 -8.29 3.44
N PRO A 309 10.49 -8.62 2.31
CA PRO A 309 9.88 -7.65 1.41
C PRO A 309 8.59 -7.04 1.99
N ALA A 310 8.68 -5.94 2.73
CA ALA A 310 7.51 -5.07 2.90
C ALA A 310 7.42 -4.14 1.67
N PHE A 311 6.22 -3.94 1.14
CA PHE A 311 6.02 -3.08 -0.04
C PHE A 311 4.73 -2.27 0.01
N LYS A 312 4.72 -1.19 -0.77
CA LYS A 312 3.54 -0.40 -1.10
C LYS A 312 3.43 -0.34 -2.62
N GLN A 313 2.31 -0.81 -3.16
CA GLN A 313 2.01 -0.72 -4.58
C GLN A 313 0.75 0.11 -4.78
N LEU A 314 0.85 1.21 -5.54
CA LEU A 314 -0.24 2.19 -5.68
C LEU A 314 -0.70 2.31 -7.12
N ILE A 315 -1.96 2.71 -7.25
CA ILE A 315 -2.54 3.41 -8.39
C ILE A 315 -2.86 4.83 -7.89
N TYR A 316 -2.40 5.86 -8.58
CA TYR A 316 -2.76 7.25 -8.27
C TYR A 316 -2.96 8.07 -9.54
N ARG A 317 -3.59 9.23 -9.43
CA ARG A 317 -3.73 10.18 -10.53
C ARG A 317 -2.71 11.30 -10.41
N ASN A 318 -2.01 11.61 -11.48
CA ASN A 318 -1.08 12.74 -11.55
C ASN A 318 -1.77 14.07 -11.92
N ASP A 319 -1.03 15.16 -11.97
CA ASP A 319 -1.58 16.50 -12.27
C ASP A 319 -2.18 16.60 -13.68
N ALA A 320 -1.74 15.77 -14.62
CA ALA A 320 -2.27 15.71 -15.99
C ALA A 320 -3.50 14.79 -16.12
N GLY A 321 -4.01 14.24 -15.02
CA GLY A 321 -5.14 13.32 -15.01
C GLY A 321 -4.81 11.89 -15.43
N LYS A 322 -3.53 11.57 -15.69
CA LYS A 322 -3.08 10.22 -16.03
C LYS A 322 -3.08 9.34 -14.79
N LEU A 323 -3.43 8.07 -14.96
CA LEU A 323 -3.31 7.08 -13.88
C LEU A 323 -1.93 6.42 -13.93
N ILE A 324 -1.27 6.38 -12.78
CA ILE A 324 0.09 5.87 -12.62
C ILE A 324 0.10 4.73 -11.61
N VAL A 325 0.76 3.62 -11.97
CA VAL A 325 1.15 2.54 -11.06
C VAL A 325 2.57 2.77 -10.59
N THR A 326 2.82 2.59 -9.29
CA THR A 326 4.18 2.60 -8.73
C THR A 326 4.32 1.55 -7.64
N ILE A 327 5.54 1.09 -7.38
CA ILE A 327 5.85 0.18 -6.28
C ILE A 327 7.11 0.65 -5.54
N SER A 328 7.09 0.53 -4.22
CA SER A 328 8.24 0.85 -3.37
C SER A 328 8.40 -0.16 -2.26
N GLN A 329 9.64 -0.26 -1.76
CA GLN A 329 9.90 -0.85 -0.47
C GLN A 329 9.20 -0.04 0.61
N ASN A 330 8.52 -0.73 1.51
CA ASN A 330 7.77 -0.14 2.61
C ASN A 330 8.62 -0.14 3.88
N SER A 331 8.72 1.00 4.53
CA SER A 331 9.23 1.11 5.90
C SER A 331 8.10 0.85 6.89
N ILE A 332 8.38 0.09 7.94
CA ILE A 332 7.33 -0.30 8.88
C ILE A 332 6.90 0.88 9.74
N GLY A 333 5.59 1.15 9.74
CA GLY A 333 4.96 2.25 10.49
C GLY A 333 4.55 3.44 9.62
N ASN A 334 5.04 3.48 8.38
CA ASN A 334 4.82 4.57 7.43
C ASN A 334 3.45 4.44 6.74
N ALA A 335 2.73 5.56 6.59
CA ALA A 335 1.46 5.59 5.86
C ALA A 335 1.68 5.42 4.35
N ILE A 336 0.71 4.83 3.67
CA ILE A 336 0.77 4.63 2.20
C ILE A 336 0.83 5.96 1.43
N THR A 337 0.33 7.02 2.05
CA THR A 337 0.22 8.39 1.52
C THR A 337 1.58 9.09 1.39
N GLU A 338 2.58 8.65 2.15
CA GLU A 338 3.92 9.23 2.17
C GLU A 338 4.68 8.96 0.87
N LEU A 339 4.27 7.93 0.12
CA LEU A 339 4.76 7.66 -1.23
C LEU A 339 4.49 8.82 -2.20
N LEU A 340 3.40 9.56 -1.95
CA LEU A 340 3.01 10.76 -2.70
C LEU A 340 3.35 12.04 -1.95
N GLY A 341 4.20 11.96 -0.90
CA GLY A 341 4.67 13.11 -0.14
C GLY A 341 3.62 13.71 0.80
N VAL A 342 2.62 12.93 1.23
CA VAL A 342 1.60 13.38 2.20
C VAL A 342 1.83 12.69 3.54
N VAL A 343 2.36 13.45 4.50
CA VAL A 343 2.54 13.03 5.91
C VAL A 343 1.27 13.34 6.68
N VAL A 344 0.65 12.32 7.26
CA VAL A 344 -0.60 12.47 8.01
C VAL A 344 -0.36 12.36 9.52
N ASN A 345 -0.63 13.44 10.23
CA ASN A 345 -0.72 13.44 11.69
C ASN A 345 -2.17 13.24 12.12
N ARG A 346 -2.43 12.21 12.91
CA ARG A 346 -3.75 11.90 13.42
C ARG A 346 -3.90 12.49 14.82
N VAL A 347 -4.95 13.26 15.05
CA VAL A 347 -5.25 13.88 16.35
C VAL A 347 -6.63 13.44 16.83
N ALA A 348 -6.71 13.00 18.09
CA ALA A 348 -7.97 12.63 18.70
C ALA A 348 -8.82 13.89 18.90
N ASP A 349 -9.84 14.05 18.06
CA ASP A 349 -10.73 15.22 18.04
C ASP A 349 -12.09 14.77 17.50
N ALA A 350 -12.92 14.27 18.42
CA ALA A 350 -14.21 13.70 18.08
C ALA A 350 -15.19 14.75 17.55
N GLU A 351 -15.14 15.98 18.06
CA GLU A 351 -16.02 17.08 17.62
C GLU A 351 -15.73 17.45 16.18
N LYS A 352 -14.45 17.69 15.86
CA LYS A 352 -14.04 18.01 14.48
C LYS A 352 -14.31 16.86 13.53
N TYR A 353 -14.03 15.62 13.93
CA TYR A 353 -14.34 14.45 13.12
C TYR A 353 -15.84 14.31 12.83
N THR A 354 -16.69 14.51 13.84
CA THR A 354 -18.15 14.42 13.72
C THR A 354 -18.70 15.41 12.68
N SER A 355 -18.06 16.57 12.50
CA SER A 355 -18.46 17.53 11.47
C SER A 355 -18.24 17.03 10.03
N HIS A 356 -17.27 16.13 9.81
CA HIS A 356 -16.95 15.56 8.49
C HIS A 356 -17.62 14.20 8.24
N GLU A 357 -17.91 13.46 9.31
CA GLU A 357 -18.37 12.07 9.26
C GLU A 357 -19.61 11.83 8.37
N PRO A 358 -20.67 12.67 8.39
CA PRO A 358 -21.85 12.43 7.56
C PRO A 358 -21.55 12.38 6.05
N ALA A 359 -20.74 13.30 5.54
CA ALA A 359 -20.38 13.35 4.12
C ALA A 359 -19.49 12.17 3.71
N LEU A 360 -18.51 11.84 4.56
CA LEU A 360 -17.67 10.66 4.39
C LEU A 360 -18.52 9.38 4.33
N ILE A 361 -19.42 9.19 5.30
CA ILE A 361 -20.30 8.02 5.36
C ILE A 361 -21.23 7.95 4.15
N GLY A 362 -21.85 9.05 3.74
CA GLY A 362 -22.71 9.07 2.55
C GLY A 362 -22.00 8.54 1.29
N ARG A 363 -20.75 8.95 1.06
CA ARG A 363 -19.94 8.45 -0.05
C ARG A 363 -19.61 6.97 0.07
N LEU A 364 -19.28 6.51 1.28
CA LEU A 364 -18.95 5.10 1.54
C LEU A 364 -20.16 4.18 1.44
N LEU A 365 -21.36 4.64 1.80
CA LEU A 365 -22.61 3.89 1.65
C LEU A 365 -23.05 3.82 0.19
N GLU A 366 -22.80 4.87 -0.61
CA GLU A 366 -23.00 4.79 -2.06
C GLU A 366 -22.05 3.77 -2.72
N VAL A 367 -20.78 3.72 -2.27
CA VAL A 367 -19.85 2.67 -2.70
C VAL A 367 -20.33 1.28 -2.29
N ARG A 368 -20.81 1.12 -1.05
CA ARG A 368 -21.44 -0.13 -0.59
C ARG A 368 -22.56 -0.56 -1.53
N ARG A 369 -23.50 0.34 -1.84
CA ARG A 369 -24.62 0.08 -2.74
C ARG A 369 -24.15 -0.43 -4.11
N ARG A 370 -23.19 0.25 -4.74
CA ARG A 370 -22.64 -0.16 -6.05
C ARG A 370 -21.97 -1.54 -6.03
N LEU A 371 -21.28 -1.87 -4.93
CA LEU A 371 -20.67 -3.19 -4.76
C LEU A 371 -21.72 -4.28 -4.56
N SER A 372 -22.77 -4.04 -3.77
CA SER A 372 -23.88 -4.97 -3.61
C SER A 372 -24.65 -5.18 -4.92
N GLU A 373 -24.92 -4.12 -5.69
CA GLU A 373 -25.55 -4.23 -7.01
C GLU A 373 -24.70 -5.00 -8.03
N ALA A 374 -23.38 -4.98 -7.86
CA ALA A 374 -22.45 -5.74 -8.67
C ALA A 374 -22.28 -7.20 -8.20
N ASP A 375 -23.04 -7.66 -7.20
CA ASP A 375 -22.94 -8.99 -6.62
C ASP A 375 -21.53 -9.27 -6.07
N LEU A 376 -21.02 -8.34 -5.25
CA LEU A 376 -19.68 -8.44 -4.63
C LEU A 376 -19.73 -8.53 -3.10
N GLY A 377 -20.93 -8.63 -2.53
CA GLY A 377 -21.15 -8.86 -1.11
C GLY A 377 -22.37 -8.14 -0.55
N ASP A 378 -22.64 -8.42 0.72
CA ASP A 378 -23.80 -7.95 1.45
C ASP A 378 -23.42 -6.79 2.39
N GLY A 379 -24.33 -5.82 2.49
CA GLY A 379 -24.18 -4.69 3.41
C GLY A 379 -24.12 -5.14 4.87
N ILE A 380 -23.24 -4.50 5.64
CA ILE A 380 -23.13 -4.69 7.09
C ILE A 380 -23.87 -3.55 7.78
N ALA A 381 -24.76 -3.90 8.71
CA ALA A 381 -25.41 -2.95 9.61
C ALA A 381 -24.51 -2.73 10.82
N THR A 382 -24.43 -1.49 11.28
CA THR A 382 -23.70 -1.08 12.47
C THR A 382 -24.61 -0.20 13.34
N PRO A 383 -24.19 0.18 14.56
CA PRO A 383 -24.92 1.19 15.34
C PRO A 383 -25.07 2.55 14.63
N TYR A 384 -24.27 2.81 13.58
CA TYR A 384 -24.19 4.10 12.90
C TYR A 384 -24.90 4.11 11.52
N TRP A 385 -25.10 2.95 10.88
CA TRP A 385 -25.82 2.84 9.60
C TRP A 385 -26.55 1.50 9.48
N THR A 386 -27.67 1.49 8.77
CA THR A 386 -28.52 0.29 8.63
C THR A 386 -28.32 -0.42 7.28
N ASN A 387 -28.91 -1.61 7.13
CA ASN A 387 -28.92 -2.40 5.89
C ASN A 387 -29.95 -1.90 4.84
N LYS A 388 -30.74 -0.88 5.15
CA LYS A 388 -31.86 -0.43 4.30
C LYS A 388 -31.48 0.61 3.23
N GLU A 389 -30.19 0.87 3.06
CA GLU A 389 -29.61 1.78 2.07
C GLU A 389 -28.67 1.00 1.15
#